data_AF-A0A419SZV7-F1
#
_entry.id   AF-A0A419SZV7-F1
#
_cell.length_a   1.000
_cell.length_b   1.000
_cell.length_c   1.000
_cell.angle_alpha   90.00
_cell.angle_beta   90.00
_cell.angle_gamma   90.00
#
_symmetry.space_group_name_H-M   'P 1'
#
loop_
_entity.id
_entity.type
_entity.pdbx_description
1 polymer ?
#
loop_
_entity_poly.entity_id
_entity_poly.type
_entity_poly.pdbx_seq_one_letter_code
_entity_poly.pdbx_strand_id
1 'polypeptide(L)'
;MFNIEKLTLISTDEQTFTYEFNEGLNYIKGKNSSGKTEFYKFLDFMFGSSYDLSECPWYHGTLKKGIMKFTYNNLTYRITRTMKTSVNYFSYFDEEDKEPISLSEYRDRLEAVFAIDKDNLRRLHDFADENITYRTFTVFSFLGEIRQGNLIDFFDKCSDLKYSIKMTSILNFIFNRNTEKLFKLKKELEKLKKDISGLESISVKNNLNRQKINMNLPKLNLNIVYNGNNKEEISNKIFEMKNMINSKNPIESQPISELEVIYNNIDDQIKIYDYRKAEMKTIQHENENRKVLLNNLHGIIAEREDFNYLIEPLISLVDELKNSITFNKYVISDETVKKLRQQRDKVKEEILRSNNKYIRFQLDEKAKVIAIIEDCIASDIEEFDNDELDSMKKRANELRNDIKNLSNADDEKKIKKISDFITSLYKSAIGVSDIIEQDFKDETFNIKYFKRGNSLKTMNIKKGRDHNGKEINIDAIQPTGSLARHTLIQLSGYLAFLELLIREEKYPIIPILVLDHISKPFDIDNPGAIGKIIENAYKIIKKKNLQIFIFDDEFYEKLGIIPDHYEELVEKNKSGFNPFFHQ
;
A
#
# COMPACT_ATOMS: atom_id res chain seq x y z
N MET A 1 -29.18 6.41 2.91
CA MET A 1 -29.81 6.88 4.17
C MET A 1 -29.38 5.93 5.28
N PHE A 2 -28.82 6.44 6.36
CA PHE A 2 -28.25 5.64 7.46
C PHE A 2 -28.76 6.15 8.81
N ASN A 3 -29.18 5.23 9.68
CA ASN A 3 -29.60 5.54 11.04
C ASN A 3 -29.38 4.35 11.97
N ILE A 4 -28.62 4.50 13.03
CA ILE A 4 -28.68 3.59 14.18
C ILE A 4 -29.92 3.99 14.97
N GLU A 5 -30.86 3.06 15.13
CA GLU A 5 -32.14 3.32 15.79
C GLU A 5 -32.07 3.01 17.27
N LYS A 6 -31.48 1.87 17.64
CA LYS A 6 -31.45 1.40 19.03
C LYS A 6 -30.19 0.60 19.33
N LEU A 7 -29.74 0.68 20.58
CA LEU A 7 -28.74 -0.20 21.15
C LEU A 7 -29.28 -0.81 22.45
N THR A 8 -29.49 -2.13 22.45
CA THR A 8 -29.94 -2.89 23.62
C THR A 8 -28.78 -3.64 24.24
N LEU A 9 -28.52 -3.38 25.52
CA LEU A 9 -27.56 -4.09 26.36
C LEU A 9 -28.30 -5.18 27.13
N ILE A 10 -27.72 -6.38 27.18
CA ILE A 10 -28.25 -7.51 27.93
C ILE A 10 -27.22 -7.96 28.96
N SER A 11 -27.63 -8.01 30.23
CA SER A 11 -26.77 -8.41 31.34
C SER A 11 -26.53 -9.92 31.37
N THR A 12 -25.61 -10.35 32.23
CA THR A 12 -25.39 -11.76 32.57
C THR A 12 -26.62 -12.41 33.21
N ASP A 13 -27.44 -11.62 33.90
CA ASP A 13 -28.70 -12.00 34.54
C ASP A 13 -29.94 -11.80 33.63
N GLU A 14 -29.74 -11.63 32.31
CA GLU A 14 -30.79 -11.42 31.30
C GLU A 14 -31.62 -10.14 31.49
N GLN A 15 -31.14 -9.18 32.30
CA GLN A 15 -31.74 -7.86 32.36
C GLN A 15 -31.42 -7.09 31.08
N THR A 16 -32.37 -6.30 30.60
CA THR A 16 -32.25 -5.57 29.34
C THR A 16 -32.36 -4.06 29.55
N PHE A 17 -31.48 -3.31 28.90
CA PHE A 17 -31.57 -1.85 28.84
C PHE A 17 -31.39 -1.39 27.40
N THR A 18 -32.24 -0.47 26.93
CA THR A 18 -32.23 -0.02 25.53
C THR A 18 -32.01 1.48 25.47
N TYR A 19 -30.99 1.87 24.71
CA TYR A 19 -30.80 3.22 24.20
C TYR A 19 -31.56 3.37 22.88
N GLU A 20 -32.28 4.47 22.72
CA GLU A 20 -32.94 4.85 21.46
C GLU A 20 -32.25 6.07 20.88
N PHE A 21 -32.11 6.13 19.56
CA PHE A 21 -31.40 7.20 18.87
C PHE A 21 -32.24 7.73 17.70
N ASN A 22 -31.98 8.98 17.34
CA ASN A 22 -32.62 9.64 16.22
C ASN A 22 -31.65 9.84 15.06
N GLU A 23 -32.21 10.07 13.87
CA GLU A 23 -31.43 10.55 12.72
C GLU A 23 -30.76 11.89 13.04
N GLY A 24 -29.58 12.13 12.47
CA GLY A 24 -28.83 13.35 12.73
C GLY A 24 -28.00 13.28 14.00
N LEU A 25 -28.15 14.28 14.87
CA LEU A 25 -27.23 14.56 15.97
C LEU A 25 -27.75 14.01 17.31
N ASN A 26 -27.04 13.04 17.85
CA ASN A 26 -27.31 12.39 19.13
C ASN A 26 -26.29 12.88 20.15
N TYR A 27 -26.75 13.53 21.21
CA TYR A 27 -25.90 14.09 22.26
C TYR A 27 -26.08 13.30 23.55
N ILE A 28 -24.98 12.74 24.06
CA ILE A 28 -24.96 11.92 25.25
C ILE A 28 -24.11 12.62 26.32
N LYS A 29 -24.78 13.08 27.37
CA LYS A 29 -24.13 13.75 28.50
C LYS A 29 -23.83 12.78 29.63
N GLY A 30 -22.70 12.94 30.30
CA GLY A 30 -22.38 12.16 31.50
C GLY A 30 -21.21 12.76 32.26
N LYS A 31 -21.10 12.51 33.55
CA LYS A 31 -19.96 13.00 34.35
C LYS A 31 -18.69 12.19 34.05
N ASN A 32 -17.55 12.63 34.60
CA ASN A 32 -16.37 11.77 34.68
C ASN A 32 -16.75 10.49 35.43
N SER A 33 -16.25 9.35 34.92
CA SER A 33 -16.58 8.01 35.43
C SER A 33 -18.02 7.53 35.18
N SER A 34 -18.79 8.12 34.26
CA SER A 34 -20.10 7.56 33.86
C SER A 34 -20.04 6.57 32.68
N GLY A 35 -18.84 6.23 32.22
CA GLY A 35 -18.63 5.30 31.08
C GLY A 35 -18.80 5.93 29.69
N LYS A 36 -18.64 7.26 29.54
CA LYS A 36 -18.74 7.95 28.22
C LYS A 36 -17.77 7.42 27.17
N THR A 37 -16.47 7.45 27.49
CA THR A 37 -15.42 6.90 26.63
C THR A 37 -15.62 5.41 26.35
N GLU A 38 -16.22 4.68 27.31
CA GLU A 38 -16.58 3.28 27.13
C GLU A 38 -17.74 3.12 26.15
N PHE A 39 -18.75 3.98 26.18
CA PHE A 39 -19.81 4.03 25.17
C PHE A 39 -19.26 4.35 23.78
N TYR A 40 -18.39 5.35 23.66
CA TYR A 40 -17.67 5.68 22.43
C TYR A 40 -16.96 4.45 21.83
N LYS A 41 -16.18 3.72 22.65
CA LYS A 41 -15.50 2.49 22.25
C LYS A 41 -16.49 1.38 21.90
N PHE A 42 -17.59 1.29 22.63
CA PHE A 42 -18.61 0.26 22.44
C PHE A 42 -19.32 0.41 21.10
N LEU A 43 -19.57 1.63 20.62
CA LEU A 43 -20.07 1.84 19.26
C LEU A 43 -19.11 1.28 18.20
N ASP A 44 -17.80 1.52 18.34
CA ASP A 44 -16.80 0.91 17.43
C ASP A 44 -16.76 -0.63 17.55
N PHE A 45 -16.93 -1.16 18.76
CA PHE A 45 -17.03 -2.59 19.04
C PHE A 45 -18.23 -3.25 18.35
N MET A 46 -19.39 -2.58 18.35
CA MET A 46 -20.59 -3.04 17.65
C MET A 46 -20.34 -3.14 16.14
N PHE A 47 -19.57 -2.21 15.57
CA PHE A 47 -19.12 -2.29 14.17
C PHE A 47 -17.90 -3.17 13.97
N GLY A 48 -17.63 -4.12 14.88
CA GLY A 48 -16.68 -5.20 14.69
C GLY A 48 -15.23 -4.83 15.02
N SER A 49 -14.94 -3.86 15.90
CA SER A 49 -13.58 -3.68 16.42
C SER A 49 -13.08 -4.94 17.15
N SER A 50 -11.77 -5.18 17.17
CA SER A 50 -11.16 -6.30 17.92
C SER A 50 -10.95 -5.98 19.40
N TYR A 51 -11.58 -4.93 19.93
CA TYR A 51 -11.40 -4.56 21.33
C TYR A 51 -11.94 -5.69 22.23
N ASP A 52 -11.10 -6.17 23.15
CA ASP A 52 -11.51 -7.18 24.12
C ASP A 52 -12.17 -6.49 25.31
N LEU A 53 -13.50 -6.61 25.38
CA LEU A 53 -14.30 -6.06 26.46
C LEU A 53 -14.15 -6.87 27.76
N SER A 54 -13.64 -8.10 27.71
CA SER A 54 -13.56 -8.98 28.88
C SER A 54 -12.52 -8.52 29.91
N GLU A 55 -11.50 -7.80 29.46
CA GLU A 55 -10.46 -7.18 30.30
C GLU A 55 -10.90 -5.83 30.90
N CYS A 56 -12.02 -5.27 30.43
CA CYS A 56 -12.49 -3.97 30.89
C CYS A 56 -13.49 -4.14 32.06
N PRO A 57 -13.22 -3.53 33.24
CA PRO A 57 -14.07 -3.68 34.43
C PRO A 57 -15.53 -3.28 34.20
N TRP A 58 -15.77 -2.35 33.29
CA TRP A 58 -17.11 -1.86 32.94
C TRP A 58 -18.05 -2.93 32.40
N TYR A 59 -17.52 -4.05 31.89
CA TYR A 59 -18.33 -5.10 31.27
C TYR A 59 -18.16 -6.47 31.89
N HIS A 60 -17.02 -6.69 32.55
CA HIS A 60 -16.68 -7.97 33.14
C HIS A 60 -17.75 -8.41 34.15
N GLY A 61 -18.32 -9.60 33.94
CA GLY A 61 -19.35 -10.18 34.82
C GLY A 61 -20.72 -9.50 34.78
N THR A 62 -20.87 -8.37 34.09
CA THR A 62 -22.11 -7.56 34.10
C THR A 62 -22.81 -7.50 32.75
N LEU A 63 -22.06 -7.52 31.63
CA LEU A 63 -22.63 -7.47 30.28
C LEU A 63 -22.43 -8.79 29.55
N LYS A 64 -23.53 -9.37 29.04
CA LYS A 64 -23.52 -10.59 28.24
C LYS A 64 -23.38 -10.31 26.74
N LYS A 65 -24.22 -9.41 26.21
CA LYS A 65 -24.24 -9.06 24.78
C LYS A 65 -24.85 -7.69 24.52
N GLY A 66 -24.47 -7.08 23.40
CA GLY A 66 -25.10 -5.89 22.84
C GLY A 66 -25.83 -6.23 21.54
N ILE A 67 -27.01 -5.65 21.34
CA ILE A 67 -27.84 -5.79 20.14
C ILE A 67 -28.08 -4.40 19.58
N MET A 68 -27.60 -4.13 18.37
CA MET A 68 -27.82 -2.85 17.68
C MET A 68 -28.78 -3.06 16.52
N LYS A 69 -29.77 -2.19 16.43
CA LYS A 69 -30.69 -2.06 15.29
C LYS A 69 -30.30 -0.84 14.50
N PHE A 70 -30.01 -0.99 13.21
CA PHE A 70 -29.72 0.12 12.32
C PHE A 70 -30.36 -0.07 10.95
N THR A 71 -30.70 1.04 10.32
CA THR A 71 -31.26 1.09 8.97
C THR A 71 -30.24 1.68 8.01
N TYR A 72 -30.02 1.01 6.88
CA TYR A 72 -29.17 1.47 5.80
C TYR A 72 -29.82 1.20 4.45
N ASN A 73 -29.99 2.24 3.63
CA ASN A 73 -30.61 2.18 2.30
C ASN A 73 -31.97 1.45 2.30
N ASN A 74 -32.84 1.82 3.26
CA ASN A 74 -34.18 1.28 3.49
C ASN A 74 -34.23 -0.19 3.94
N LEU A 75 -33.08 -0.80 4.27
CA LEU A 75 -33.01 -2.11 4.89
C LEU A 75 -32.64 -1.96 6.36
N THR A 76 -33.40 -2.64 7.22
CA THR A 76 -33.16 -2.63 8.67
C THR A 76 -32.47 -3.92 9.08
N TYR A 77 -31.35 -3.77 9.76
CA TYR A 77 -30.49 -4.84 10.23
C TYR A 77 -30.50 -4.91 11.75
N ARG A 78 -30.33 -6.13 12.25
CA ARG A 78 -30.09 -6.42 13.66
C ARG A 78 -28.74 -7.11 13.78
N ILE A 79 -27.84 -6.51 14.54
CA ILE A 79 -26.51 -7.05 14.79
C ILE A 79 -26.31 -7.28 16.28
N THR A 80 -25.80 -8.46 16.62
CA THR A 80 -25.57 -8.85 18.00
C THR A 80 -24.10 -9.19 18.19
N ARG A 81 -23.45 -8.52 19.14
CA ARG A 81 -22.06 -8.77 19.54
C ARG A 81 -22.01 -9.28 20.96
N THR A 82 -21.20 -10.31 21.19
CA THR A 82 -20.95 -10.85 22.53
C THR A 82 -19.47 -10.71 22.87
N MET A 83 -19.13 -11.00 24.13
CA MET A 83 -17.72 -11.05 24.57
C MET A 83 -16.93 -12.17 23.88
N LYS A 84 -17.59 -13.18 23.33
CA LYS A 84 -16.95 -14.31 22.65
C LYS A 84 -16.82 -14.02 21.16
N THR A 85 -15.60 -14.04 20.64
CA THR A 85 -15.32 -13.81 19.22
C THR A 85 -15.97 -14.84 18.29
N SER A 86 -16.28 -16.04 18.78
CA SER A 86 -16.95 -17.10 18.02
C SER A 86 -18.48 -17.03 18.02
N VAL A 87 -19.08 -16.15 18.84
CA VAL A 87 -20.53 -16.10 19.03
C VAL A 87 -21.02 -14.67 18.78
N ASN A 88 -21.43 -14.39 17.55
CA ASN A 88 -22.07 -13.14 17.14
C ASN A 88 -23.28 -13.49 16.28
N TYR A 89 -24.14 -12.50 15.98
CA TYR A 89 -25.28 -12.70 15.10
C TYR A 89 -25.47 -11.48 14.19
N PHE A 90 -25.96 -11.74 12.99
CA PHE A 90 -26.29 -10.74 12.00
C PHE A 90 -27.52 -11.24 11.24
N SER A 91 -28.60 -10.46 11.29
CA SER A 91 -29.90 -10.79 10.71
C SER A 91 -30.55 -9.52 10.16
N TYR A 92 -31.49 -9.68 9.23
CA TYR A 92 -32.48 -8.63 8.96
C TYR A 92 -33.40 -8.49 10.18
N PHE A 93 -33.97 -7.31 10.40
CA PHE A 93 -34.77 -7.06 11.60
C PHE A 93 -35.95 -8.03 11.79
N ASP A 94 -36.57 -8.45 10.68
CA ASP A 94 -37.71 -9.37 10.68
C ASP A 94 -37.31 -10.86 10.70
N GLU A 95 -36.01 -11.16 10.69
CA GLU A 95 -35.50 -12.53 10.77
C GLU A 95 -35.06 -12.89 12.19
N GLU A 96 -35.31 -14.14 12.58
CA GLU A 96 -34.73 -14.69 13.80
C GLU A 96 -33.22 -14.91 13.64
N ASP A 97 -32.51 -14.79 14.76
CA ASP A 97 -31.09 -15.09 14.80
C ASP A 97 -30.87 -16.57 14.47
N LYS A 98 -30.08 -16.82 13.41
CA LYS A 98 -29.67 -18.17 12.97
C LYS A 98 -28.48 -18.66 13.81
N GLU A 99 -27.70 -19.58 13.25
CA GLU A 99 -26.48 -20.08 13.89
C GLU A 99 -25.49 -18.96 14.25
N PRO A 100 -24.76 -19.10 15.38
CA PRO A 100 -23.77 -18.13 15.81
C PRO A 100 -22.61 -18.05 14.81
N ILE A 101 -22.18 -16.83 14.52
CA ILE A 101 -21.10 -16.55 13.56
C ILE A 101 -19.83 -16.04 14.24
N SER A 102 -18.70 -16.36 13.63
CA SER A 102 -17.40 -15.82 14.05
C SER A 102 -17.29 -14.32 13.82
N LEU A 103 -16.36 -13.66 14.50
CA LEU A 103 -16.07 -12.23 14.29
C LEU A 103 -15.61 -11.94 12.85
N SER A 104 -14.94 -12.88 12.19
CA SER A 104 -14.56 -12.73 10.78
C SER A 104 -15.80 -12.65 9.91
N GLU A 105 -16.69 -13.63 10.04
CA GLU A 105 -17.92 -13.67 9.26
C GLU A 105 -18.85 -12.49 9.59
N TYR A 106 -18.90 -12.07 10.85
CA TYR A 106 -19.62 -10.87 11.27
C TYR A 106 -19.13 -9.62 10.53
N ARG A 107 -17.80 -9.46 10.38
CA ARG A 107 -17.20 -8.37 9.60
C ARG A 107 -17.51 -8.52 8.11
N ASP A 108 -17.46 -9.73 7.57
CA ASP A 108 -17.75 -9.96 6.15
C ASP A 108 -19.21 -9.60 5.82
N ARG A 109 -20.15 -9.88 6.72
CA ARG A 109 -21.55 -9.47 6.59
C ARG A 109 -21.72 -7.95 6.68
N LEU A 110 -21.01 -7.27 7.60
CA LEU A 110 -21.00 -5.80 7.65
C LEU A 110 -20.35 -5.17 6.41
N GLU A 111 -19.27 -5.76 5.89
CA GLU A 111 -18.66 -5.33 4.63
C GLU A 111 -19.69 -5.41 3.49
N ALA A 112 -20.44 -6.50 3.40
CA ALA A 112 -21.48 -6.64 2.38
C ALA A 112 -22.60 -5.59 2.49
N VAL A 113 -22.85 -5.02 3.69
CA VAL A 113 -23.79 -3.91 3.87
C VAL A 113 -23.20 -2.59 3.40
N PHE A 114 -21.96 -2.28 3.81
CA PHE A 114 -21.38 -0.95 3.57
C PHE A 114 -20.64 -0.83 2.23
N ALA A 115 -20.21 -1.93 1.62
CA ALA A 115 -19.63 -1.98 0.29
C ALA A 115 -20.74 -2.09 -0.77
N ILE A 116 -21.40 -0.97 -1.06
CA ILE A 116 -22.54 -0.90 -1.99
C ILE A 116 -22.20 -1.48 -3.38
N ASP A 117 -20.97 -1.26 -3.86
CA ASP A 117 -20.49 -1.74 -5.16
C ASP A 117 -19.29 -2.69 -4.99
N LYS A 118 -19.53 -3.98 -5.24
CA LYS A 118 -18.51 -5.04 -5.20
C LYS A 118 -17.39 -4.81 -6.22
N ASP A 119 -17.68 -4.20 -7.37
CA ASP A 119 -16.66 -3.88 -8.36
C ASP A 119 -15.75 -2.75 -7.88
N ASN A 120 -16.29 -1.74 -7.19
CA ASN A 120 -15.47 -0.69 -6.57
C ASN A 120 -14.64 -1.22 -5.41
N LEU A 121 -15.20 -2.12 -4.58
CA LEU A 121 -14.43 -2.78 -3.52
C LEU A 121 -13.26 -3.58 -4.12
N ARG A 122 -13.51 -4.33 -5.20
CA ARG A 122 -12.46 -5.06 -5.92
C ARG A 122 -11.40 -4.12 -6.49
N ARG A 123 -11.81 -3.01 -7.13
CA ARG A 123 -10.88 -1.98 -7.62
C ARG A 123 -10.04 -1.37 -6.51
N LEU A 124 -10.62 -1.15 -5.33
CA LEU A 124 -9.92 -0.64 -4.16
C LEU A 124 -8.87 -1.64 -3.65
N HIS A 125 -9.24 -2.91 -3.51
CA HIS A 125 -8.30 -3.98 -3.16
C HIS A 125 -7.17 -4.10 -4.17
N ASP A 126 -7.51 -4.17 -5.46
CA ASP A 126 -6.54 -4.28 -6.54
C ASP A 126 -5.64 -3.04 -6.62
N PHE A 127 -6.15 -1.85 -6.28
CA PHE A 127 -5.35 -0.62 -6.25
C PHE A 127 -4.36 -0.64 -5.10
N ALA A 128 -4.83 -0.94 -3.89
CA ALA A 128 -4.06 -0.88 -2.66
C ALA A 128 -3.12 -2.08 -2.46
N ASP A 129 -3.34 -3.18 -3.18
CA ASP A 129 -2.64 -4.46 -2.98
C ASP A 129 -2.81 -4.99 -1.54
N GLU A 130 -3.93 -4.62 -0.91
CA GLU A 130 -4.22 -4.91 0.49
C GLU A 130 -5.72 -5.10 0.72
N ASN A 131 -6.05 -5.84 1.79
CA ASN A 131 -7.43 -5.95 2.28
C ASN A 131 -7.83 -4.66 3.00
N ILE A 132 -8.40 -3.71 2.25
CA ILE A 132 -9.06 -2.50 2.75
C ILE A 132 -10.55 -2.79 2.85
N THR A 133 -11.08 -2.72 4.08
CA THR A 133 -12.48 -3.00 4.40
C THR A 133 -13.13 -1.78 5.03
N TYR A 134 -14.43 -1.85 5.28
CA TYR A 134 -15.18 -0.84 6.03
C TYR A 134 -14.55 -0.52 7.38
N ARG A 135 -13.92 -1.53 8.01
CA ARG A 135 -13.16 -1.34 9.25
C ARG A 135 -12.04 -0.33 9.08
N THR A 136 -11.30 -0.39 7.98
CA THR A 136 -10.23 0.57 7.70
C THR A 136 -10.79 1.99 7.50
N PHE A 137 -11.95 2.12 6.87
CA PHE A 137 -12.64 3.40 6.70
C PHE A 137 -13.21 4.00 7.98
N THR A 138 -13.30 3.25 9.09
CA THR A 138 -13.66 3.84 10.39
C THR A 138 -12.68 4.90 10.89
N VAL A 139 -11.50 5.03 10.26
CA VAL A 139 -10.56 6.15 10.47
C VAL A 139 -11.22 7.52 10.29
N PHE A 140 -12.24 7.63 9.43
CA PHE A 140 -12.97 8.86 9.16
C PHE A 140 -14.14 9.10 10.13
N SER A 141 -14.46 8.13 11.00
CA SER A 141 -15.71 8.10 11.76
C SER A 141 -15.55 8.33 13.26
N PHE A 142 -14.33 8.34 13.78
CA PHE A 142 -14.06 8.31 15.22
C PHE A 142 -12.97 9.31 15.57
N LEU A 143 -13.29 10.27 16.43
CA LEU A 143 -12.36 11.25 17.00
C LEU A 143 -12.41 11.18 18.53
N GLY A 144 -11.40 10.52 19.11
CA GLY A 144 -11.24 10.38 20.55
C GLY A 144 -10.59 11.60 21.20
N GLU A 145 -10.76 11.71 22.51
CA GLU A 145 -10.29 12.82 23.34
C GLU A 145 -8.77 13.08 23.24
N ILE A 146 -7.96 12.02 23.21
CA ILE A 146 -6.50 12.11 23.34
C ILE A 146 -5.84 12.83 22.16
N ARG A 147 -6.40 12.70 20.95
CA ARG A 147 -5.81 13.25 19.71
C ARG A 147 -6.55 14.45 19.14
N GLN A 148 -7.39 15.07 19.95
CA GLN A 148 -8.00 16.34 19.57
C GLN A 148 -6.92 17.41 19.38
N GLY A 149 -7.07 18.22 18.34
CA GLY A 149 -6.13 19.28 17.98
C GLY A 149 -4.87 18.82 17.24
N ASN A 150 -4.78 17.54 16.86
CA ASN A 150 -3.72 17.07 15.98
C ASN A 150 -4.02 17.47 14.54
N LEU A 151 -3.15 18.30 13.94
CA LEU A 151 -3.26 18.70 12.53
C LEU A 151 -2.30 17.95 11.59
N ILE A 152 -1.33 17.21 12.15
CA ILE A 152 -0.44 16.31 11.40
C ILE A 152 -0.93 14.88 11.66
N ASP A 153 -1.12 14.13 10.58
CA ASP A 153 -1.83 12.85 10.60
C ASP A 153 -3.12 12.91 11.43
N PHE A 154 -4.01 13.81 10.99
CA PHE A 154 -5.06 14.37 11.84
C PHE A 154 -6.20 13.40 12.19
N PHE A 155 -6.26 12.22 11.58
CA PHE A 155 -7.24 11.20 11.98
C PHE A 155 -6.75 10.44 13.22
N ASP A 156 -7.60 10.31 14.23
CA ASP A 156 -7.29 9.79 15.55
C ASP A 156 -6.80 8.33 15.47
N LYS A 157 -7.53 7.51 14.71
CA LYS A 157 -7.19 6.10 14.49
C LYS A 157 -5.85 5.87 13.79
N CYS A 158 -5.28 6.86 13.08
CA CYS A 158 -3.94 6.71 12.50
C CYS A 158 -2.82 6.62 13.56
N SER A 159 -3.11 6.82 14.84
CA SER A 159 -2.15 6.55 15.92
C SER A 159 -1.84 5.06 16.07
N ASP A 160 -2.78 4.21 15.67
CA ASP A 160 -2.57 2.77 15.60
C ASP A 160 -1.99 2.39 14.23
N LEU A 161 -0.86 1.67 14.29
CA LEU A 161 -0.10 1.22 13.14
C LEU A 161 -0.96 0.50 12.09
N LYS A 162 -2.00 -0.23 12.53
CA LYS A 162 -2.88 -0.97 11.63
C LYS A 162 -3.66 -0.08 10.66
N TYR A 163 -3.90 1.18 11.01
CA TYR A 163 -4.56 2.15 10.15
C TYR A 163 -3.55 3.03 9.41
N SER A 164 -2.46 3.46 10.07
CA SER A 164 -1.49 4.38 9.46
C SER A 164 -0.80 3.80 8.22
N ILE A 165 -0.43 2.52 8.24
CA ILE A 165 0.18 1.84 7.08
C ILE A 165 -0.74 1.89 5.86
N LYS A 166 -2.05 1.70 6.07
CA LYS A 166 -3.06 1.65 5.01
C LYS A 166 -3.48 3.04 4.51
N MET A 167 -3.28 4.07 5.33
CA MET A 167 -3.80 5.41 5.07
C MET A 167 -3.26 6.00 3.75
N THR A 168 -1.99 5.78 3.45
CA THR A 168 -1.38 6.26 2.20
C THR A 168 -2.07 5.67 0.98
N SER A 169 -2.35 4.36 0.98
CA SER A 169 -3.04 3.67 -0.11
C SER A 169 -4.49 4.16 -0.27
N ILE A 170 -5.19 4.37 0.85
CA ILE A 170 -6.57 4.91 0.86
C ILE A 170 -6.60 6.32 0.27
N LEU A 171 -5.73 7.21 0.74
CA LEU A 171 -5.66 8.58 0.24
C LEU A 171 -5.25 8.65 -1.23
N ASN A 172 -4.31 7.80 -1.65
CA ASN A 172 -3.96 7.65 -3.06
C ASN A 172 -5.17 7.20 -3.87
N PHE A 173 -5.96 6.26 -3.39
CA PHE A 173 -7.16 5.83 -4.10
C PHE A 173 -8.23 6.94 -4.17
N ILE A 174 -8.48 7.64 -3.05
CA ILE A 174 -9.47 8.73 -2.99
C ILE A 174 -9.09 9.88 -3.93
N PHE A 175 -7.81 10.26 -3.95
CA PHE A 175 -7.33 11.43 -4.69
C PHE A 175 -6.65 11.08 -6.01
N ASN A 176 -6.94 9.94 -6.65
CA ASN A 176 -6.38 9.61 -7.96
C ASN A 176 -7.47 9.61 -9.06
N ARG A 177 -7.22 10.35 -10.15
CA ARG A 177 -8.15 10.44 -11.29
C ARG A 177 -8.10 9.25 -12.24
N ASN A 178 -7.02 8.47 -12.17
CA ASN A 178 -6.69 7.44 -13.13
C ASN A 178 -7.04 6.03 -12.65
N THR A 179 -7.89 5.88 -11.63
CA THR A 179 -8.21 4.57 -11.02
C THR A 179 -8.69 3.54 -12.04
N GLU A 180 -9.55 3.92 -12.99
CA GLU A 180 -10.01 3.01 -14.06
C GLU A 180 -8.90 2.63 -15.05
N LYS A 181 -8.06 3.60 -15.43
CA LYS A 181 -6.93 3.35 -16.34
C LYS A 181 -5.90 2.43 -15.66
N LEU A 182 -5.62 2.69 -14.38
CA LEU A 182 -4.74 1.87 -13.56
C LEU A 182 -5.24 0.43 -13.44
N PHE A 183 -6.54 0.24 -13.23
CA PHE A 183 -7.15 -1.09 -13.20
C PHE A 183 -6.95 -1.84 -14.53
N LYS A 184 -7.20 -1.18 -15.67
CA LYS A 184 -6.97 -1.78 -17.00
C LYS A 184 -5.51 -2.15 -17.22
N LEU A 185 -4.58 -1.27 -16.87
CA LEU A 185 -3.13 -1.50 -17.01
C LEU A 185 -2.64 -2.62 -16.10
N LYS A 186 -3.14 -2.71 -14.85
CA LYS A 186 -2.81 -3.83 -13.94
C LYS A 186 -3.28 -5.17 -14.51
N LYS A 187 -4.51 -5.22 -15.06
CA LYS A 187 -5.04 -6.44 -15.70
C LYS A 187 -4.25 -6.85 -16.95
N GLU A 188 -3.85 -5.87 -17.78
CA GLU A 188 -2.96 -6.12 -18.92
C GLU A 188 -1.61 -6.68 -18.47
N LEU A 189 -1.02 -6.11 -17.41
CA LEU A 189 0.23 -6.57 -16.84
C LEU A 189 0.15 -7.99 -16.27
N GLU A 190 -0.95 -8.35 -15.59
CA GLU A 190 -1.15 -9.71 -15.09
C GLU A 190 -1.25 -10.74 -16.20
N LYS A 191 -2.04 -10.43 -17.24
CA LYS A 191 -2.14 -11.30 -18.41
C LYS A 191 -0.76 -11.51 -19.06
N LEU A 192 -0.04 -10.41 -19.26
CA LEU A 192 1.27 -10.42 -19.90
C LEU A 192 2.33 -11.15 -19.06
N LYS A 193 2.27 -11.06 -17.71
CA LYS A 193 3.10 -11.88 -16.81
C LYS A 193 2.80 -13.38 -16.94
N LYS A 194 1.52 -13.74 -17.04
CA LYS A 194 1.09 -15.14 -17.22
C LYS A 194 1.62 -15.69 -18.55
N ASP A 195 1.49 -14.92 -19.62
CA ASP A 195 1.96 -15.30 -20.95
C ASP A 195 3.50 -15.43 -20.97
N ILE A 196 4.24 -14.49 -20.36
CA ILE A 196 5.70 -14.58 -20.16
C ILE A 196 6.08 -15.87 -19.41
N SER A 197 5.39 -16.19 -18.32
CA SER A 197 5.71 -17.40 -17.53
C SER A 197 5.48 -18.69 -18.32
N GLY A 198 4.47 -18.71 -19.19
CA GLY A 198 4.21 -19.82 -20.11
C GLY A 198 5.34 -19.99 -21.11
N LEU A 199 5.73 -18.91 -21.79
CA LEU A 199 6.84 -18.91 -22.75
C LEU A 199 8.19 -19.25 -22.09
N GLU A 200 8.46 -18.76 -20.88
CA GLU A 200 9.67 -19.11 -20.14
C GLU A 200 9.72 -20.61 -19.80
N SER A 201 8.58 -21.23 -19.47
CA SER A 201 8.51 -22.67 -19.22
C SER A 201 8.83 -23.49 -20.47
N ILE A 202 8.33 -23.05 -21.64
CA ILE A 202 8.64 -23.64 -22.95
C ILE A 202 10.12 -23.45 -23.29
N SER A 203 10.67 -22.25 -23.07
CA SER A 203 12.09 -21.94 -23.25
C SER A 203 13.00 -22.85 -22.44
N VAL A 204 12.68 -23.03 -21.14
CA VAL A 204 13.44 -23.90 -20.24
C VAL A 204 13.37 -25.36 -20.70
N LYS A 205 12.17 -25.85 -21.06
CA LYS A 205 11.98 -27.21 -21.59
C LYS A 205 12.79 -27.44 -22.88
N ASN A 206 12.72 -26.49 -23.82
CA ASN A 206 13.44 -26.54 -25.09
C ASN A 206 14.96 -26.50 -24.86
N ASN A 207 15.46 -25.66 -23.95
CA ASN A 207 16.87 -25.62 -23.59
C ASN A 207 17.36 -26.93 -22.94
N LEU A 208 16.56 -27.54 -22.06
CA LEU A 208 16.88 -28.84 -21.46
C LEU A 208 16.95 -29.95 -22.52
N ASN A 209 16.00 -29.98 -23.46
CA ASN A 209 16.02 -30.94 -24.57
C ASN A 209 17.25 -30.73 -25.45
N ARG A 210 17.59 -29.47 -25.79
CA ARG A 210 18.81 -29.13 -26.54
C ARG A 210 20.07 -29.59 -25.81
N GLN A 211 20.18 -29.36 -24.51
CA GLN A 211 21.31 -29.84 -23.70
C GLN A 211 21.40 -31.37 -23.69
N LYS A 212 20.29 -32.08 -23.48
CA LYS A 212 20.25 -33.55 -23.49
C LYS A 212 20.67 -34.12 -24.84
N ILE A 213 20.21 -33.54 -25.95
CA ILE A 213 20.60 -33.95 -27.30
C ILE A 213 22.11 -33.71 -27.50
N ASN A 214 22.58 -32.50 -27.20
CA ASN A 214 23.99 -32.12 -27.40
C ASN A 214 24.99 -32.85 -26.49
N MET A 215 24.56 -33.33 -25.31
CA MET A 215 25.36 -34.21 -24.45
C MET A 215 25.49 -35.64 -25.00
N ASN A 216 24.53 -36.08 -25.82
CA ASN A 216 24.40 -37.46 -26.27
C ASN A 216 24.89 -37.68 -27.71
N LEU A 217 24.81 -36.67 -28.59
CA LEU A 217 25.40 -36.73 -29.95
C LEU A 217 26.89 -37.11 -29.97
N PRO A 218 27.75 -36.59 -29.07
CA PRO A 218 29.17 -36.94 -29.05
C PRO A 218 29.41 -38.41 -28.71
N LYS A 219 28.53 -39.06 -27.93
CA LYS A 219 28.62 -40.49 -27.58
C LYS A 219 28.35 -41.39 -28.78
N LEU A 220 27.70 -40.86 -29.82
CA LEU A 220 27.49 -41.53 -31.10
C LEU A 220 28.60 -41.24 -32.11
N ASN A 221 29.64 -40.46 -31.76
CA ASN A 221 30.64 -39.90 -32.69
C ASN A 221 30.04 -38.95 -33.75
N LEU A 222 28.84 -38.40 -33.50
CA LEU A 222 28.25 -37.36 -34.35
C LEU A 222 28.76 -35.99 -33.87
N ASN A 223 29.60 -35.35 -34.69
CA ASN A 223 30.23 -34.07 -34.35
C ASN A 223 29.39 -32.86 -34.80
N ILE A 224 28.10 -32.87 -34.47
CA ILE A 224 27.11 -31.87 -34.92
C ILE A 224 26.45 -31.29 -33.69
N VAL A 225 26.22 -29.98 -33.68
CA VAL A 225 25.49 -29.29 -32.61
C VAL A 225 24.03 -29.18 -33.02
N TYR A 226 23.15 -29.72 -32.21
CA TYR A 226 21.73 -29.50 -32.35
C TYR A 226 21.37 -28.07 -31.95
N ASN A 227 20.81 -27.32 -32.89
CA ASN A 227 20.42 -25.91 -32.73
C ASN A 227 18.90 -25.70 -32.72
N GLY A 228 18.10 -26.77 -32.83
CA GLY A 228 16.65 -26.73 -32.92
C GLY A 228 16.13 -26.91 -34.35
N ASN A 229 16.79 -26.29 -35.32
CA ASN A 229 16.33 -26.25 -36.73
C ASN A 229 16.94 -27.37 -37.59
N ASN A 230 17.99 -28.04 -37.10
CA ASN A 230 18.64 -29.16 -37.79
C ASN A 230 18.10 -30.54 -37.35
N LYS A 231 16.81 -30.62 -36.97
CA LYS A 231 16.13 -31.86 -36.55
C LYS A 231 16.25 -32.96 -37.62
N GLU A 232 15.91 -32.65 -38.86
CA GLU A 232 15.97 -33.61 -39.97
C GLU A 232 17.39 -34.12 -40.26
N GLU A 233 18.39 -33.23 -40.18
CA GLU A 233 19.80 -33.61 -40.41
C GLU A 233 20.29 -34.61 -39.36
N ILE A 234 19.91 -34.42 -38.09
CA ILE A 234 20.27 -35.32 -37.00
C ILE A 234 19.50 -36.64 -37.09
N SER A 235 18.20 -36.59 -37.38
CA SER A 235 17.37 -37.79 -37.58
C SER A 235 17.91 -38.66 -38.72
N ASN A 236 18.31 -38.05 -39.84
CA ASN A 236 18.90 -38.77 -40.98
C ASN A 236 20.22 -39.44 -40.61
N LYS A 237 21.11 -38.76 -39.87
CA LYS A 237 22.39 -39.34 -39.43
C LYS A 237 22.23 -40.45 -38.39
N ILE A 238 21.22 -40.36 -37.52
CA ILE A 238 20.85 -41.43 -36.59
C ILE A 238 20.29 -42.65 -37.36
N PHE A 239 19.49 -42.41 -38.40
CA PHE A 239 18.95 -43.45 -39.28
C PHE A 239 20.06 -44.16 -40.09
N GLU A 240 21.02 -43.41 -40.64
CA GLU A 240 22.21 -43.94 -41.30
C GLU A 240 23.05 -44.83 -40.36
N MET A 241 23.21 -44.42 -39.09
CA MET A 241 23.89 -45.23 -38.08
C MET A 241 23.13 -46.51 -37.70
N LYS A 242 21.80 -46.46 -37.59
CA LYS A 242 20.95 -47.64 -37.34
C LYS A 242 21.07 -48.68 -38.46
N ASN A 243 21.23 -48.23 -39.71
CA ASN A 243 21.29 -49.10 -40.89
C ASN A 243 22.72 -49.53 -41.28
N MET A 244 23.73 -49.27 -40.43
CA MET A 244 25.14 -49.61 -40.70
C MET A 244 25.66 -49.12 -42.07
N ILE A 245 25.16 -47.99 -42.56
CA ILE A 245 25.68 -47.39 -43.80
C ILE A 245 26.97 -46.66 -43.42
N ASN A 246 28.11 -47.14 -43.93
CA ASN A 246 29.43 -46.58 -43.64
C ASN A 246 29.54 -45.12 -44.12
N SER A 247 29.29 -44.16 -43.24
CA SER A 247 29.69 -42.77 -43.45
C SER A 247 31.16 -42.60 -43.03
N LYS A 248 32.08 -42.62 -44.01
CA LYS A 248 33.40 -42.03 -43.83
C LYS A 248 33.23 -40.52 -43.68
N ASN A 249 33.90 -39.93 -42.69
CA ASN A 249 34.67 -38.69 -42.83
C ASN A 249 35.45 -38.42 -41.53
N PRO A 250 36.79 -38.45 -41.54
CA PRO A 250 37.56 -37.76 -40.52
C PRO A 250 37.56 -36.28 -40.89
N ILE A 251 36.98 -35.44 -40.04
CA ILE A 251 37.24 -33.99 -40.07
C ILE A 251 38.30 -33.74 -38.99
N GLU A 252 39.40 -33.10 -39.39
CA GLU A 252 40.46 -32.64 -38.50
C GLU A 252 39.87 -31.83 -37.35
N SER A 253 40.10 -32.30 -36.12
CA SER A 253 39.87 -31.50 -34.91
C SER A 253 41.20 -31.30 -34.22
N GLN A 254 41.41 -30.11 -33.65
CA GLN A 254 42.63 -29.80 -32.90
C GLN A 254 42.93 -30.87 -31.85
N PRO A 255 44.21 -31.23 -31.62
CA PRO A 255 44.63 -32.15 -30.58
C PRO A 255 44.06 -31.75 -29.21
N ILE A 256 43.67 -32.74 -28.37
CA ILE A 256 43.15 -32.50 -27.01
C ILE A 256 44.12 -31.61 -26.21
N SER A 257 45.43 -31.82 -26.37
CA SER A 257 46.47 -31.01 -25.74
C SER A 257 46.39 -29.52 -26.09
N GLU A 258 46.01 -29.18 -27.33
CA GLU A 258 45.83 -27.78 -27.75
C GLU A 258 44.54 -27.18 -27.16
N LEU A 259 43.45 -27.94 -27.13
CA LEU A 259 42.18 -27.50 -26.54
C LEU A 259 42.29 -27.30 -25.02
N GLU A 260 43.04 -28.16 -24.32
CA GLU A 260 43.32 -27.99 -22.87
C GLU A 260 44.18 -26.76 -22.60
N VAL A 261 45.16 -26.46 -23.46
CA VAL A 261 45.96 -25.22 -23.37
C VAL A 261 45.08 -23.99 -23.59
N ILE A 262 44.18 -24.02 -24.58
CA ILE A 262 43.22 -22.94 -24.84
C ILE A 262 42.27 -22.76 -23.65
N TYR A 263 41.74 -23.86 -23.10
CA TYR A 263 40.83 -23.84 -21.94
C TYR A 263 41.51 -23.23 -20.71
N ASN A 264 42.72 -23.68 -20.37
CA ASN A 264 43.47 -23.18 -19.22
C ASN A 264 43.83 -21.69 -19.38
N ASN A 265 44.20 -21.27 -20.59
CA ASN A 265 44.47 -19.86 -20.88
C ASN A 265 43.22 -18.99 -20.69
N ILE A 266 42.06 -19.42 -21.19
CA ILE A 266 40.79 -18.70 -20.99
C ILE A 266 40.41 -18.67 -19.50
N ASP A 267 40.60 -19.77 -18.76
CA ASP A 267 40.29 -19.85 -17.33
C ASP A 267 41.17 -18.93 -16.49
N ASP A 268 42.46 -18.84 -16.81
CA ASP A 268 43.39 -17.93 -16.16
C ASP A 268 43.10 -16.46 -16.52
N GLN A 269 42.69 -16.17 -17.76
CA GLN A 269 42.19 -14.85 -18.13
C GLN A 269 40.95 -14.48 -17.31
N ILE A 270 39.98 -15.39 -17.15
CA ILE A 270 38.78 -15.15 -16.32
C ILE A 270 39.18 -14.86 -14.88
N LYS A 271 40.09 -15.63 -14.28
CA LYS A 271 40.59 -15.38 -12.91
C LYS A 271 41.22 -14.00 -12.76
N ILE A 272 42.04 -13.59 -13.73
CA ILE A 272 42.69 -12.27 -13.74
C ILE A 272 41.63 -11.16 -13.82
N TYR A 273 40.62 -11.30 -14.68
CA TYR A 273 39.55 -10.31 -14.82
C TYR A 273 38.63 -10.26 -13.60
N ASP A 274 38.28 -11.41 -13.00
CA ASP A 274 37.47 -11.49 -11.78
C ASP A 274 38.23 -10.91 -10.57
N TYR A 275 39.54 -11.16 -10.46
CA TYR A 275 40.40 -10.53 -9.45
C TYR A 275 40.45 -9.00 -9.61
N ARG A 276 40.71 -8.51 -10.83
CA ARG A 276 40.69 -7.07 -11.13
C ARG A 276 39.33 -6.43 -10.83
N LYS A 277 38.23 -7.14 -11.08
CA LYS A 277 36.87 -6.68 -10.77
C LYS A 277 36.65 -6.54 -9.26
N ALA A 278 37.12 -7.51 -8.47
CA ALA A 278 37.05 -7.44 -7.01
C ALA A 278 37.89 -6.27 -6.46
N GLU A 279 39.12 -6.12 -6.96
CA GLU A 279 40.02 -5.01 -6.60
C GLU A 279 39.40 -3.64 -6.92
N MET A 280 38.82 -3.48 -8.12
CA MET A 280 38.14 -2.24 -8.53
C MET A 280 36.91 -1.90 -7.67
N LYS A 281 36.14 -2.89 -7.22
CA LYS A 281 35.00 -2.67 -6.30
C LYS A 281 35.47 -2.15 -4.95
N THR A 282 36.57 -2.70 -4.42
CA THR A 282 37.17 -2.22 -3.17
C THR A 282 37.65 -0.78 -3.32
N ILE A 283 38.33 -0.46 -4.42
CA ILE A 283 38.77 0.92 -4.73
C ILE A 283 37.57 1.87 -4.84
N GLN A 284 36.45 1.44 -5.44
CA GLN A 284 35.24 2.26 -5.51
C GLN A 284 34.66 2.55 -4.13
N HIS A 285 34.51 1.52 -3.30
CA HIS A 285 33.99 1.69 -1.93
C HIS A 285 34.90 2.62 -1.11
N GLU A 286 36.22 2.51 -1.26
CA GLU A 286 37.17 3.44 -0.65
C GLU A 286 37.02 4.87 -1.16
N ASN A 287 36.82 5.06 -2.47
CA ASN A 287 36.60 6.38 -3.06
C ASN A 287 35.27 7.01 -2.63
N GLU A 288 34.20 6.22 -2.51
CA GLU A 288 32.92 6.69 -1.96
C GLU A 288 33.08 7.13 -0.50
N ASN A 289 33.79 6.36 0.32
CA ASN A 289 34.13 6.75 1.69
C ASN A 289 34.95 8.04 1.74
N ARG A 290 35.98 8.17 0.88
CA ARG A 290 36.79 9.40 0.78
C ARG A 290 35.93 10.60 0.40
N LYS A 291 34.99 10.44 -0.53
CA LYS A 291 34.06 11.52 -0.93
C LYS A 291 33.17 11.96 0.23
N VAL A 292 32.64 11.03 1.02
CA VAL A 292 31.85 11.33 2.22
C VAL A 292 32.70 12.08 3.25
N LEU A 293 33.91 11.62 3.51
CA LEU A 293 34.87 12.30 4.40
C LEU A 293 35.18 13.73 3.94
N LEU A 294 35.47 13.93 2.65
CA LEU A 294 35.77 15.26 2.10
C LEU A 294 34.56 16.20 2.14
N ASN A 295 33.35 15.69 1.89
CA ASN A 295 32.12 16.49 2.01
C ASN A 295 31.84 16.89 3.47
N ASN A 296 32.09 15.99 4.42
CA ASN A 296 31.96 16.31 5.85
C ASN A 296 33.01 17.35 6.27
N LEU A 297 34.25 17.20 5.81
CA LEU A 297 35.32 18.17 6.06
C LEU A 297 34.96 19.55 5.47
N HIS A 298 34.45 19.56 4.23
CA HIS A 298 33.94 20.78 3.60
C HIS A 298 32.82 21.41 4.44
N GLY A 299 31.86 20.63 4.94
CA GLY A 299 30.78 21.13 5.80
C GLY A 299 31.28 21.77 7.11
N ILE A 300 32.33 21.20 7.72
CA ILE A 300 32.92 21.74 8.97
C ILE A 300 33.73 23.02 8.70
N ILE A 301 34.37 23.11 7.55
CA ILE A 301 35.29 24.19 7.21
C ILE A 301 34.57 25.37 6.54
N ALA A 302 33.48 25.15 5.81
CA ALA A 302 32.76 26.17 5.03
C ALA A 302 32.19 27.33 5.88
N GLU A 303 32.00 27.12 7.18
CA GLU A 303 31.49 28.16 8.10
C GLU A 303 32.61 29.02 8.71
N ARG A 304 33.89 28.76 8.40
CA ARG A 304 35.05 29.46 8.97
C ARG A 304 35.89 30.13 7.89
N GLU A 305 35.88 31.47 7.87
CA GLU A 305 36.57 32.29 6.85
C GLU A 305 38.09 32.02 6.78
N ASP A 306 38.73 31.68 7.91
CA ASP A 306 40.18 31.42 8.02
C ASP A 306 40.68 30.26 7.14
N PHE A 307 39.78 29.38 6.69
CA PHE A 307 40.11 28.16 5.96
C PHE A 307 39.62 28.16 4.50
N ASN A 308 39.17 29.30 3.98
CA ASN A 308 38.70 29.41 2.59
C ASN A 308 39.73 28.94 1.56
N TYR A 309 41.03 29.09 1.83
CA TYR A 309 42.11 28.61 0.97
C TYR A 309 42.16 27.08 0.80
N LEU A 310 41.49 26.31 1.68
CA LEU A 310 41.39 24.86 1.61
C LEU A 310 40.13 24.36 0.87
N ILE A 311 39.14 25.23 0.67
CA ILE A 311 37.85 24.86 0.08
C ILE A 311 37.98 24.56 -1.42
N GLU A 312 38.65 25.41 -2.18
CA GLU A 312 38.88 25.19 -3.62
C GLU A 312 39.66 23.89 -3.91
N PRO A 313 40.78 23.59 -3.23
CA PRO A 313 41.47 22.30 -3.38
C PRO A 313 40.59 21.09 -3.05
N LEU A 314 39.72 21.21 -2.03
CA LEU A 314 38.79 20.14 -1.65
C LEU A 314 37.75 19.87 -2.73
N ILE A 315 37.17 20.92 -3.33
CA ILE A 315 36.22 20.80 -4.44
C ILE A 315 36.90 20.14 -5.66
N SER A 316 38.13 20.57 -5.98
CA SER A 316 38.92 19.98 -7.08
C SER A 316 39.18 18.48 -6.84
N LEU A 317 39.58 18.09 -5.62
CA LEU A 317 39.81 16.69 -5.25
C LEU A 317 38.53 15.84 -5.36
N VAL A 318 37.38 16.38 -4.94
CA VAL A 318 36.09 15.70 -5.07
C VAL A 318 35.69 15.51 -6.54
N ASP A 319 35.98 16.49 -7.40
CA ASP A 319 35.68 16.40 -8.83
C ASP A 319 36.67 15.50 -9.60
N GLU A 320 37.95 15.49 -9.22
CA GLU A 320 38.92 14.50 -9.73
C GLU A 320 38.52 13.06 -9.35
N LEU A 321 38.05 12.84 -8.12
CA LEU A 321 37.52 11.55 -7.69
C LEU A 321 36.30 11.12 -8.51
N LYS A 322 35.40 12.05 -8.90
CA LYS A 322 34.28 11.74 -9.80
C LYS A 322 34.76 11.35 -11.20
N ASN A 323 35.77 12.02 -11.74
CA ASN A 323 36.33 11.74 -13.07
C ASN A 323 37.15 10.44 -13.10
N SER A 324 37.68 9.98 -11.95
CA SER A 324 38.40 8.71 -11.81
C SER A 324 37.51 7.47 -11.96
N ILE A 325 36.19 7.62 -11.81
CA ILE A 325 35.22 6.53 -11.95
C ILE A 325 34.89 6.36 -13.44
N THR A 326 35.76 5.65 -14.15
CA THR A 326 35.52 5.29 -15.56
C THR A 326 34.48 4.16 -15.61
N PHE A 327 33.20 4.54 -15.61
CA PHE A 327 32.03 3.68 -15.82
C PHE A 327 32.17 2.79 -17.08
N ASN A 328 32.88 3.27 -18.10
CA ASN A 328 33.20 2.51 -19.32
C ASN A 328 34.09 1.28 -19.07
N LYS A 329 34.99 1.27 -18.07
CA LYS A 329 35.81 0.07 -17.79
C LYS A 329 35.00 -1.06 -17.14
N TYR A 330 33.93 -0.74 -16.41
CA TYR A 330 33.10 -1.71 -15.72
C TYR A 330 32.16 -2.46 -16.67
N VAL A 331 31.55 -1.74 -17.63
CA VAL A 331 30.69 -2.35 -18.66
C VAL A 331 31.51 -3.22 -19.62
N ILE A 332 32.70 -2.75 -20.00
CA ILE A 332 33.60 -3.50 -20.89
C ILE A 332 34.12 -4.76 -20.21
N SER A 333 34.47 -4.73 -18.91
CA SER A 333 34.95 -5.93 -18.21
C SER A 333 33.85 -6.97 -18.01
N ASP A 334 32.60 -6.57 -17.73
CA ASP A 334 31.50 -7.53 -17.53
C ASP A 334 31.08 -8.22 -18.84
N GLU A 335 30.98 -7.48 -19.94
CA GLU A 335 30.72 -8.08 -21.25
C GLU A 335 31.87 -8.98 -21.70
N THR A 336 33.12 -8.59 -21.43
CA THR A 336 34.31 -9.38 -21.77
C THR A 336 34.34 -10.69 -20.98
N VAL A 337 34.08 -10.66 -19.67
CA VAL A 337 33.99 -11.87 -18.83
C VAL A 337 32.84 -12.77 -19.30
N LYS A 338 31.68 -12.21 -19.67
CA LYS A 338 30.56 -12.98 -20.21
C LYS A 338 30.92 -13.69 -21.52
N LYS A 339 31.61 -13.00 -22.44
CA LYS A 339 32.10 -13.57 -23.71
C LYS A 339 33.17 -14.65 -23.48
N LEU A 340 34.12 -14.42 -22.56
CA LEU A 340 35.15 -15.39 -22.20
C LEU A 340 34.56 -16.66 -21.58
N ARG A 341 33.54 -16.54 -20.72
CA ARG A 341 32.82 -17.70 -20.16
C ARG A 341 32.10 -18.50 -21.24
N GLN A 342 31.43 -17.83 -22.19
CA GLN A 342 30.82 -18.50 -23.34
C GLN A 342 31.85 -19.22 -24.22
N GLN A 343 33.03 -18.63 -24.44
CA GLN A 343 34.13 -19.27 -25.18
C GLN A 343 34.69 -20.48 -24.42
N ARG A 344 34.91 -20.35 -23.10
CA ARG A 344 35.36 -21.45 -22.24
C ARG A 344 34.40 -22.64 -22.30
N ASP A 345 33.10 -22.38 -22.22
CA ASP A 345 32.09 -23.43 -22.24
C ASP A 345 32.04 -24.14 -23.60
N LYS A 346 32.25 -23.42 -24.72
CA LYS A 346 32.43 -24.03 -26.06
C LYS A 346 33.67 -24.93 -26.14
N VAL A 347 34.82 -24.46 -25.65
CA VAL A 347 36.06 -25.26 -25.64
C VAL A 347 35.91 -26.48 -24.74
N LYS A 348 35.22 -26.35 -23.60
CA LYS A 348 34.90 -27.47 -22.70
C LYS A 348 34.03 -28.53 -23.38
N GLU A 349 33.02 -28.11 -24.14
CA GLU A 349 32.21 -29.02 -24.95
C GLU A 349 33.03 -29.71 -26.04
N GLU A 350 33.99 -29.02 -26.67
CA GLU A 350 34.90 -29.60 -27.65
C GLU A 350 35.88 -30.61 -27.03
N ILE A 351 36.43 -30.33 -25.85
CA ILE A 351 37.26 -31.29 -25.09
C ILE A 351 36.46 -32.54 -24.75
N LEU A 352 35.22 -32.38 -24.25
CA LEU A 352 34.31 -33.51 -23.98
C LEU A 352 33.98 -34.31 -25.25
N ARG A 353 33.75 -33.64 -26.38
CA ARG A 353 33.53 -34.28 -27.69
C ARG A 353 34.75 -35.07 -28.14
N SER A 354 35.94 -34.49 -28.00
CA SER A 354 37.19 -35.13 -28.40
C SER A 354 37.52 -36.33 -27.51
N ASN A 355 37.35 -36.23 -26.18
CA ASN A 355 37.54 -37.34 -25.24
C ASN A 355 36.58 -38.51 -25.52
N ASN A 356 35.32 -38.23 -25.86
CA ASN A 356 34.34 -39.28 -26.20
C ASN A 356 34.70 -40.04 -27.49
N LYS A 357 35.50 -39.47 -28.42
CA LYS A 357 35.99 -40.20 -29.62
C LYS A 357 36.88 -41.40 -29.26
N TYR A 358 37.55 -41.37 -28.13
CA TYR A 358 38.50 -42.41 -27.69
C TYR A 358 37.86 -43.48 -26.80
N ILE A 359 36.60 -43.28 -26.38
CA ILE A 359 35.84 -44.23 -25.55
C ILE A 359 35.02 -45.15 -26.47
N ARG A 360 35.27 -46.46 -26.41
CA ARG A 360 34.45 -47.46 -27.12
C ARG A 360 33.21 -47.79 -26.31
N PHE A 361 32.09 -47.13 -26.61
CA PHE A 361 30.77 -47.47 -26.04
C PHE A 361 30.26 -48.83 -26.55
N GLN A 362 29.65 -49.62 -25.67
CA GLN A 362 29.04 -50.91 -26.04
C GLN A 362 27.78 -50.69 -26.91
N LEU A 363 27.39 -51.72 -27.69
CA LEU A 363 26.23 -51.63 -28.60
C LEU A 363 24.93 -51.27 -27.85
N ASP A 364 24.74 -51.79 -26.64
CA ASP A 364 23.58 -51.51 -25.80
C ASP A 364 23.53 -50.05 -25.31
N GLU A 365 24.70 -49.43 -25.07
CA GLU A 365 24.78 -48.02 -24.67
C GLU A 365 24.47 -47.10 -25.84
N LYS A 366 24.93 -47.45 -27.05
CA LYS A 366 24.58 -46.70 -28.27
C LYS A 366 23.08 -46.78 -28.58
N ALA A 367 22.47 -47.96 -28.40
CA ALA A 367 21.02 -48.12 -28.56
C ALA A 367 20.23 -47.25 -27.56
N LYS A 368 20.65 -47.20 -26.29
CA LYS A 368 20.04 -46.32 -25.27
C LYS A 368 20.20 -44.84 -25.60
N VAL A 369 21.38 -44.43 -26.06
CA VAL A 369 21.64 -43.05 -26.47
C VAL A 369 20.78 -42.64 -27.67
N ILE A 370 20.63 -43.52 -28.66
CA ILE A 370 19.76 -43.27 -29.81
C ILE A 370 18.30 -43.12 -29.37
N ALA A 371 17.80 -44.01 -28.51
CA ALA A 371 16.43 -43.92 -27.99
C ALA A 371 16.19 -42.60 -27.24
N ILE A 372 17.15 -42.12 -26.44
CA ILE A 372 17.04 -40.85 -25.73
C ILE A 372 17.01 -39.65 -26.69
N ILE A 373 17.81 -39.67 -27.76
CA ILE A 373 17.81 -38.58 -28.75
C ILE A 373 16.51 -38.60 -29.55
N GLU A 374 16.03 -39.76 -29.97
CA GLU A 374 14.77 -39.92 -30.68
C GLU A 374 13.58 -39.45 -29.83
N ASP A 375 13.54 -39.80 -28.55
CA ASP A 375 12.51 -39.36 -27.60
C ASP A 375 12.54 -37.83 -27.39
N CYS A 376 13.74 -37.24 -27.27
CA CYS A 376 13.89 -35.78 -27.15
C CYS A 376 13.55 -35.02 -28.44
N ILE A 377 13.74 -35.63 -29.61
CA ILE A 377 13.40 -35.07 -30.92
C ILE A 377 11.91 -35.23 -31.23
N ALA A 378 11.30 -36.35 -30.82
CA ALA A 378 9.88 -36.65 -30.93
C ALA A 378 9.03 -35.81 -29.96
N SER A 379 9.60 -35.46 -28.81
CA SER A 379 9.09 -34.41 -27.94
C SER A 379 9.25 -33.06 -28.64
N ASP A 380 8.25 -32.67 -29.43
CA ASP A 380 8.27 -31.46 -30.27
C ASP A 380 8.92 -30.26 -29.55
N ILE A 381 9.99 -29.75 -30.17
CA ILE A 381 10.55 -28.45 -29.82
C ILE A 381 9.66 -27.42 -30.50
N GLU A 382 8.71 -26.88 -29.75
CA GLU A 382 7.87 -25.78 -30.22
C GLU A 382 8.78 -24.63 -30.68
N GLU A 383 8.47 -24.05 -31.84
CA GLU A 383 9.12 -22.83 -32.31
C GLU A 383 9.01 -21.76 -31.22
N PHE A 384 10.16 -21.32 -30.74
CA PHE A 384 10.27 -20.39 -29.62
C PHE A 384 10.90 -19.10 -30.12
N ASP A 385 10.10 -18.05 -30.23
CA ASP A 385 10.55 -16.72 -30.62
C ASP A 385 11.11 -15.97 -29.40
N ASN A 386 12.44 -15.82 -29.38
CA ASN A 386 13.12 -15.02 -28.35
C ASN A 386 12.76 -13.53 -28.46
N ASP A 387 12.50 -13.03 -29.66
CA ASP A 387 12.19 -11.62 -29.89
C ASP A 387 10.80 -11.28 -29.35
N GLU A 388 9.85 -12.21 -29.48
CA GLU A 388 8.53 -12.10 -28.86
C GLU A 388 8.64 -12.03 -27.33
N LEU A 389 9.38 -12.94 -26.69
CA LEU A 389 9.57 -12.92 -25.24
C LEU A 389 10.23 -11.63 -24.74
N ASP A 390 11.26 -11.15 -25.42
CA ASP A 390 11.96 -9.92 -25.06
C ASP A 390 11.06 -8.68 -25.28
N SER A 391 10.25 -8.66 -26.33
CA SER A 391 9.28 -7.58 -26.58
C SER A 391 8.21 -7.52 -25.48
N MET A 392 7.71 -8.68 -25.03
CA MET A 392 6.75 -8.78 -23.93
C MET A 392 7.38 -8.31 -22.63
N LYS A 393 8.63 -8.72 -22.32
CA LYS A 393 9.35 -8.25 -21.12
C LYS A 393 9.55 -6.74 -21.11
N LYS A 394 9.87 -6.13 -22.26
CA LYS A 394 9.96 -4.67 -22.40
C LYS A 394 8.61 -4.02 -22.12
N ARG A 395 7.54 -4.51 -22.74
CA ARG A 395 6.18 -4.02 -22.53
C ARG A 395 5.73 -4.13 -21.07
N ALA A 396 6.07 -5.23 -20.39
CA ALA A 396 5.79 -5.42 -18.96
C ALA A 396 6.43 -4.33 -18.09
N ASN A 397 7.68 -3.95 -18.41
CA ASN A 397 8.41 -2.91 -17.68
C ASN A 397 7.87 -1.51 -17.97
N GLU A 398 7.48 -1.23 -19.21
CA GLU A 398 6.77 0.02 -19.56
C GLU A 398 5.46 0.15 -18.78
N LEU A 399 4.63 -0.89 -18.79
CA LEU A 399 3.37 -0.91 -18.04
C LEU A 399 3.59 -0.71 -16.54
N ARG A 400 4.63 -1.30 -15.95
CA ARG A 400 4.99 -1.09 -14.53
C ARG A 400 5.33 0.38 -14.25
N ASN A 401 6.11 1.03 -15.12
CA ASN A 401 6.47 2.43 -14.97
C ASN A 401 5.25 3.34 -15.12
N ASP A 402 4.40 3.07 -16.10
CA ASP A 402 3.15 3.81 -16.32
C ASP A 402 2.21 3.68 -15.11
N ILE A 403 2.04 2.47 -14.57
CA ILE A 403 1.26 2.23 -13.36
C ILE A 403 1.83 3.02 -12.18
N LYS A 404 3.15 3.01 -11.99
CA LYS A 404 3.80 3.75 -10.89
C LYS A 404 3.59 5.26 -11.03
N ASN A 405 3.72 5.81 -12.23
CA ASN A 405 3.51 7.23 -12.49
C ASN A 405 2.06 7.64 -12.28
N LEU A 406 1.12 6.88 -12.83
CA LEU A 406 -0.31 7.15 -12.73
C LEU A 406 -0.84 6.95 -11.30
N SER A 407 -0.30 5.99 -10.55
CA SER A 407 -0.69 5.73 -9.15
C SER A 407 -0.34 6.90 -8.22
N ASN A 408 0.73 7.63 -8.53
CA ASN A 408 1.19 8.78 -7.76
C ASN A 408 0.63 10.12 -8.27
N ALA A 409 -0.20 10.10 -9.32
CA ALA A 409 -0.79 11.30 -9.89
C ALA A 409 -1.98 11.77 -9.04
N ASP A 410 -1.86 12.96 -8.47
CA ASP A 410 -2.84 13.53 -7.56
C ASP A 410 -3.93 14.32 -8.29
N ASP A 411 -5.16 14.15 -7.81
CA ASP A 411 -6.29 14.99 -8.16
C ASP A 411 -6.20 16.32 -7.40
N GLU A 412 -5.36 17.22 -7.89
CA GLU A 412 -5.17 18.55 -7.31
C GLU A 412 -6.47 19.36 -7.22
N LYS A 413 -7.43 19.12 -8.13
CA LYS A 413 -8.74 19.80 -8.07
C LYS A 413 -9.57 19.28 -6.90
N LYS A 414 -9.55 17.97 -6.65
CA LYS A 414 -10.25 17.34 -5.52
C LYS A 414 -9.61 17.70 -4.19
N ILE A 415 -8.27 17.74 -4.11
CA ILE A 415 -7.52 18.23 -2.94
C ILE A 415 -7.84 19.72 -2.67
N LYS A 416 -7.91 20.53 -3.73
CA LYS A 416 -8.33 21.93 -3.59
C LYS A 416 -9.76 22.05 -3.10
N LYS A 417 -10.71 21.33 -3.70
CA LYS A 417 -12.13 21.33 -3.29
C LYS A 417 -12.31 20.97 -1.82
N ILE A 418 -11.61 19.94 -1.33
CA ILE A 418 -11.72 19.56 0.09
C ILE A 418 -11.11 20.64 0.99
N SER A 419 -9.98 21.24 0.60
CA SER A 419 -9.35 22.35 1.34
C SER A 419 -10.28 23.57 1.42
N ASP A 420 -10.88 23.95 0.30
CA ASP A 420 -11.85 25.04 0.22
C ASP A 420 -13.08 24.74 1.09
N PHE A 421 -13.53 23.47 1.10
CA PHE A 421 -14.67 23.06 1.92
C PHE A 421 -14.36 23.09 3.42
N ILE A 422 -13.20 22.58 3.84
CA ILE A 422 -12.72 22.66 5.24
C ILE A 422 -12.66 24.12 5.69
N THR A 423 -12.08 24.99 4.85
CA THR A 423 -12.02 26.44 5.12
C THR A 423 -13.42 27.03 5.27
N SER A 424 -14.37 26.65 4.41
CA SER A 424 -15.74 27.15 4.47
C SER A 424 -16.50 26.69 5.72
N LEU A 425 -16.31 25.44 6.16
CA LEU A 425 -16.89 24.91 7.39
C LEU A 425 -16.34 25.68 8.60
N TYR A 426 -15.02 25.84 8.68
CA TYR A 426 -14.38 26.60 9.74
C TYR A 426 -14.85 28.06 9.75
N LYS A 427 -14.90 28.72 8.58
CA LYS A 427 -15.41 30.10 8.42
C LYS A 427 -16.86 30.27 8.90
N SER A 428 -17.64 29.21 8.86
CA SER A 428 -19.08 29.26 9.13
C SER A 428 -19.44 29.63 10.56
N ALA A 429 -18.46 29.57 11.48
CA ALA A 429 -18.59 29.93 12.89
C ALA A 429 -18.06 31.34 13.24
N ILE A 430 -17.80 32.18 12.23
CA ILE A 430 -17.65 33.64 12.42
C ILE A 430 -18.92 34.19 13.12
N GLY A 431 -18.74 35.09 14.09
CA GLY A 431 -19.83 35.61 14.92
C GLY A 431 -20.14 34.79 16.18
N VAL A 432 -19.55 33.60 16.31
CA VAL A 432 -19.75 32.70 17.47
C VAL A 432 -18.43 32.38 18.17
N SER A 433 -17.30 32.56 17.49
CA SER A 433 -15.96 32.30 18.04
C SER A 433 -14.97 33.38 17.65
N ASP A 434 -14.42 34.03 18.66
CA ASP A 434 -13.39 35.08 18.52
C ASP A 434 -12.12 34.55 17.85
N ILE A 435 -11.78 33.27 18.10
CA ILE A 435 -10.62 32.61 17.48
C ILE A 435 -10.77 32.61 15.95
N ILE A 436 -11.96 32.26 15.46
CA ILE A 436 -12.25 32.19 14.02
C ILE A 436 -12.33 33.61 13.44
N GLU A 437 -12.92 34.55 14.16
CA GLU A 437 -12.96 35.95 13.72
C GLU A 437 -11.55 36.53 13.55
N GLN A 438 -10.64 36.26 14.48
CA GLN A 438 -9.25 36.70 14.39
C GLN A 438 -8.53 36.11 13.17
N ASP A 439 -8.80 34.85 12.84
CA ASP A 439 -8.19 34.19 11.68
C ASP A 439 -8.59 34.83 10.37
N PHE A 440 -9.89 35.16 10.23
CA PHE A 440 -10.45 35.76 9.03
C PHE A 440 -10.39 37.30 9.02
N LYS A 441 -9.73 37.95 9.99
CA LYS A 441 -9.31 39.36 9.84
C LYS A 441 -8.38 39.52 8.64
N ASP A 442 -7.56 38.51 8.36
CA ASP A 442 -6.85 38.40 7.10
C ASP A 442 -7.75 37.69 6.09
N GLU A 443 -8.26 38.43 5.10
CA GLU A 443 -9.15 37.88 4.05
C GLU A 443 -8.49 36.77 3.22
N THR A 444 -7.15 36.64 3.29
CA THR A 444 -6.39 35.62 2.57
C THR A 444 -6.23 34.30 3.32
N PHE A 445 -6.73 34.22 4.57
CA PHE A 445 -6.68 33.02 5.39
C PHE A 445 -7.41 31.85 4.73
N ASN A 446 -6.74 30.71 4.67
CA ASN A 446 -7.31 29.45 4.23
C ASN A 446 -6.68 28.25 4.95
N ILE A 447 -7.38 27.12 4.92
CA ILE A 447 -6.92 25.84 5.45
C ILE A 447 -6.67 24.91 4.27
N LYS A 448 -5.42 24.47 4.10
CA LYS A 448 -5.03 23.52 3.06
C LYS A 448 -4.85 22.13 3.62
N TYR A 449 -5.44 21.17 2.92
CA TYR A 449 -5.17 19.76 3.12
C TYR A 449 -3.96 19.32 2.29
N PHE A 450 -2.99 18.71 2.96
CA PHE A 450 -1.83 18.08 2.35
C PHE A 450 -1.97 16.56 2.48
N LYS A 451 -2.17 15.90 1.33
CA LYS A 451 -2.29 14.43 1.24
C LYS A 451 -1.07 13.73 1.84
N ARG A 452 0.15 14.19 1.50
CA ARG A 452 1.39 13.65 2.07
C ARG A 452 1.48 14.02 3.55
N GLY A 453 1.54 12.99 4.40
CA GLY A 453 1.53 13.16 5.86
C GLY A 453 0.15 13.47 6.44
N ASN A 454 -0.92 13.38 5.63
CA ASN A 454 -2.31 13.55 6.06
C ASN A 454 -2.48 14.76 7.01
N SER A 455 -2.15 15.95 6.53
CA SER A 455 -2.03 17.14 7.38
C SER A 455 -2.91 18.30 6.93
N LEU A 456 -3.38 19.06 7.91
CA LEU A 456 -4.11 20.31 7.72
C LEU A 456 -3.19 21.45 8.12
N LYS A 457 -3.05 22.46 7.26
CA LYS A 457 -2.26 23.65 7.58
C LYS A 457 -3.03 24.91 7.25
N THR A 458 -2.96 25.86 8.15
CA THR A 458 -3.41 27.22 7.99
C THR A 458 -2.39 28.03 7.18
N MET A 459 -2.87 28.70 6.15
CA MET A 459 -2.05 29.46 5.22
C MET A 459 -2.69 30.81 4.95
N ASN A 460 -1.85 31.84 4.81
CA ASN A 460 -2.28 33.14 4.28
C ASN A 460 -1.61 33.35 2.92
N ILE A 461 -2.31 34.03 2.01
CA ILE A 461 -1.76 34.35 0.70
C ILE A 461 -1.00 35.67 0.82
N LYS A 462 0.33 35.59 0.72
CA LYS A 462 1.20 36.78 0.70
C LYS A 462 1.67 37.06 -0.72
N LYS A 463 1.83 38.34 -1.06
CA LYS A 463 2.53 38.72 -2.28
C LYS A 463 4.03 38.52 -2.08
N GLY A 464 4.63 37.66 -2.89
CA GLY A 464 6.07 37.49 -3.01
C GLY A 464 6.55 37.76 -4.43
N ARG A 465 7.84 37.56 -4.70
CA ARG A 465 8.42 37.69 -6.04
C ARG A 465 8.95 36.34 -6.49
N ASP A 466 8.70 35.97 -7.75
CA ASP A 466 9.33 34.79 -8.35
C ASP A 466 10.82 35.05 -8.66
N HIS A 467 11.53 34.03 -9.16
CA HIS A 467 12.95 34.14 -9.53
C HIS A 467 13.23 35.20 -10.61
N ASN A 468 12.20 35.66 -11.33
CA ASN A 468 12.27 36.69 -12.36
C ASN A 468 11.77 38.05 -11.86
N GLY A 469 11.52 38.21 -10.56
CA GLY A 469 11.08 39.46 -9.94
C GLY A 469 9.59 39.78 -10.13
N LYS A 470 8.79 38.88 -10.70
CA LYS A 470 7.35 39.06 -10.92
C LYS A 470 6.58 38.79 -9.63
N GLU A 471 5.62 39.65 -9.30
CA GLU A 471 4.74 39.42 -8.15
C GLU A 471 3.94 38.13 -8.34
N ILE A 472 4.08 37.21 -7.39
CA ILE A 472 3.31 35.98 -7.29
C ILE A 472 2.69 35.86 -5.91
N ASN A 473 1.54 35.19 -5.84
CA ASN A 473 0.91 34.83 -4.59
C ASN A 473 1.64 33.59 -4.02
N ILE A 474 2.21 33.74 -2.83
CA ILE A 474 2.92 32.69 -2.10
C ILE A 474 2.09 32.34 -0.87
N ASP A 475 1.84 31.04 -0.67
CA ASP A 475 1.24 30.56 0.55
C ASP A 475 2.27 30.61 1.69
N ALA A 476 1.99 31.39 2.72
CA ALA A 476 2.80 31.43 3.93
C ALA A 476 2.09 30.69 5.06
N ILE A 477 2.79 29.75 5.69
CA ILE A 477 2.27 29.01 6.86
C ILE A 477 1.99 30.03 7.98
N GLN A 478 0.78 29.98 8.52
CA GLN A 478 0.41 30.76 9.69
C GLN A 478 0.44 29.84 10.92
N PRO A 479 1.30 30.10 11.94
CA PRO A 479 1.28 29.34 13.17
C PRO A 479 -0.05 29.52 13.90
N THR A 480 -0.65 28.42 14.33
CA THR A 480 -1.87 28.40 15.12
C THR A 480 -1.54 27.91 16.52
N GLY A 481 -1.93 28.70 17.54
CA GLY A 481 -1.37 28.56 18.89
C GLY A 481 -2.23 27.84 19.92
N SER A 482 -3.52 27.58 19.67
CA SER A 482 -4.42 27.00 20.67
C SER A 482 -5.00 25.65 20.27
N LEU A 483 -5.16 24.76 21.27
CA LEU A 483 -5.74 23.42 21.10
C LEU A 483 -7.20 23.50 20.63
N ALA A 484 -7.99 24.45 21.16
CA ALA A 484 -9.34 24.77 20.70
C ALA A 484 -9.39 25.06 19.20
N ARG A 485 -8.51 25.95 18.72
CA ARG A 485 -8.41 26.30 17.29
C ARG A 485 -8.13 25.08 16.43
N HIS A 486 -7.14 24.26 16.82
CA HIS A 486 -6.82 23.06 16.07
C HIS A 486 -7.96 22.04 16.08
N THR A 487 -8.68 21.91 17.19
CA THR A 487 -9.82 20.98 17.32
C THR A 487 -10.95 21.37 16.36
N LEU A 488 -11.24 22.66 16.21
CA LEU A 488 -12.22 23.15 15.22
C LEU A 488 -11.79 22.88 13.78
N ILE A 489 -10.50 23.08 13.47
CA ILE A 489 -9.93 22.78 12.15
C ILE A 489 -10.00 21.28 11.88
N GLN A 490 -9.63 20.44 12.85
CA GLN A 490 -9.67 19.00 12.76
C GLN A 490 -11.11 18.50 12.55
N LEU A 491 -12.09 18.98 13.34
CA LEU A 491 -13.51 18.67 13.18
C LEU A 491 -14.00 19.03 11.76
N SER A 492 -13.63 20.21 11.26
CA SER A 492 -13.93 20.63 9.88
C SER A 492 -13.32 19.67 8.86
N GLY A 493 -12.11 19.18 9.11
CA GLY A 493 -11.45 18.12 8.34
C GLY A 493 -12.25 16.82 8.29
N TYR A 494 -12.67 16.28 9.45
CA TYR A 494 -13.49 15.07 9.51
C TYR A 494 -14.79 15.21 8.73
N LEU A 495 -15.52 16.29 8.94
CA LEU A 495 -16.80 16.55 8.26
C LEU A 495 -16.63 16.70 6.75
N ALA A 496 -15.55 17.35 6.30
CA ALA A 496 -15.25 17.49 4.88
C ALA A 496 -14.91 16.15 4.21
N PHE A 497 -14.15 15.29 4.89
CA PHE A 497 -13.87 13.94 4.40
C PHE A 497 -15.14 13.07 4.36
N LEU A 498 -15.98 13.15 5.39
CA LEU A 498 -17.25 12.43 5.42
C LEU A 498 -18.18 12.90 4.29
N GLU A 499 -18.30 14.21 4.03
CA GLU A 499 -19.05 14.73 2.87
C GLU A 499 -18.55 14.13 1.57
N LEU A 500 -17.23 14.15 1.36
CA LEU A 500 -16.60 13.65 0.15
C LEU A 500 -16.89 12.17 -0.07
N LEU A 501 -16.69 11.36 0.97
CA LEU A 501 -16.82 9.90 0.91
C LEU A 501 -18.27 9.47 0.76
N ILE A 502 -19.20 10.11 1.48
CA ILE A 502 -20.64 9.83 1.40
C ILE A 502 -21.19 10.25 0.04
N ARG A 503 -20.83 11.44 -0.47
CA ARG A 503 -21.34 11.94 -1.76
C ARG A 503 -20.91 11.08 -2.95
N GLU A 504 -19.72 10.49 -2.89
CA GLU A 504 -19.20 9.70 -4.01
C GLU A 504 -19.77 8.29 -4.07
N GLU A 505 -20.36 7.78 -2.98
CA GLU A 505 -21.04 6.46 -2.90
C GLU A 505 -20.19 5.28 -3.41
N LYS A 506 -18.86 5.39 -3.33
CA LYS A 506 -17.89 4.40 -3.86
C LYS A 506 -17.08 3.69 -2.79
N TYR A 507 -17.17 4.13 -1.55
CA TYR A 507 -16.30 3.70 -0.47
C TYR A 507 -17.10 2.90 0.56
N PRO A 508 -16.51 1.85 1.16
CA PRO A 508 -17.18 1.07 2.20
C PRO A 508 -17.16 1.86 3.52
N ILE A 509 -17.97 2.90 3.64
CA ILE A 509 -18.00 3.78 4.81
C ILE A 509 -19.27 3.56 5.65
N ILE A 510 -19.10 3.52 6.96
CA ILE A 510 -20.20 3.66 7.91
C ILE A 510 -20.51 5.17 8.05
N PRO A 511 -21.71 5.66 7.68
CA PRO A 511 -22.03 7.08 7.70
C PRO A 511 -22.29 7.62 9.12
N ILE A 512 -21.27 7.52 9.98
CA ILE A 512 -21.26 8.04 11.34
C ILE A 512 -20.03 8.90 11.61
N LEU A 513 -20.19 9.86 12.52
CA LEU A 513 -19.09 10.53 13.22
C LEU A 513 -19.33 10.43 14.72
N VAL A 514 -18.37 9.89 15.45
CA VAL A 514 -18.43 9.71 16.89
C VAL A 514 -17.33 10.55 17.53
N LEU A 515 -17.70 11.48 18.41
CA LEU A 515 -16.82 12.43 19.08
C LEU A 515 -16.80 12.17 20.58
N ASP A 516 -15.63 12.00 21.18
CA ASP A 516 -15.46 11.82 22.63
C ASP A 516 -14.86 13.08 23.27
N HIS A 517 -15.56 13.69 24.23
CA HIS A 517 -15.19 14.91 24.97
C HIS A 517 -14.70 16.06 24.09
N ILE A 518 -15.46 16.43 23.05
CA ILE A 518 -15.05 17.46 22.09
C ILE A 518 -15.00 18.87 22.70
N SER A 519 -15.71 19.11 23.82
CA SER A 519 -15.69 20.40 24.51
C SER A 519 -14.43 20.68 25.33
N LYS A 520 -13.67 19.64 25.71
CA LYS A 520 -12.55 19.73 26.66
C LYS A 520 -11.46 20.76 26.29
N PRO A 521 -11.10 20.95 25.01
CA PRO A 521 -10.10 21.95 24.62
C PRO A 521 -10.54 23.41 24.77
N PHE A 522 -11.82 23.67 25.05
CA PHE A 522 -12.43 25.00 25.00
C PHE A 522 -12.66 25.58 26.39
N ASP A 523 -12.38 26.88 26.52
CA ASP A 523 -12.78 27.67 27.67
C ASP A 523 -14.29 28.02 27.59
N ILE A 524 -14.74 28.97 28.41
CA ILE A 524 -16.14 29.43 28.44
C ILE A 524 -16.55 30.07 27.11
N ASP A 525 -15.63 30.81 26.50
CA ASP A 525 -15.84 31.50 25.24
C ASP A 525 -15.35 30.59 24.10
N ASN A 526 -16.06 30.54 22.96
CA ASN A 526 -15.81 29.72 21.75
C ASN A 526 -16.43 28.30 21.59
N PRO A 527 -16.92 27.55 22.59
CA PRO A 527 -17.41 26.19 22.35
C PRO A 527 -18.62 26.13 21.40
N GLY A 528 -19.40 27.22 21.32
CA GLY A 528 -20.50 27.39 20.37
C GLY A 528 -20.14 27.20 18.89
N ALA A 529 -18.86 27.34 18.52
CA ALA A 529 -18.39 27.10 17.16
C ALA A 529 -18.60 25.65 16.71
N ILE A 530 -18.54 24.68 17.64
CA ILE A 530 -18.71 23.26 17.34
C ILE A 530 -20.09 23.03 16.72
N GLY A 531 -21.15 23.50 17.39
CA GLY A 531 -22.52 23.40 16.91
C GLY A 531 -22.71 24.10 15.57
N LYS A 532 -22.10 25.28 15.39
CA LYS A 532 -22.24 26.03 14.14
C LYS A 532 -21.58 25.34 12.94
N ILE A 533 -20.40 24.74 13.13
CA ILE A 533 -19.71 23.94 12.11
C ILE A 533 -20.56 22.72 11.73
N ILE A 534 -21.08 21.99 12.72
CA ILE A 534 -21.91 20.79 12.50
C ILE A 534 -23.21 21.16 11.77
N GLU A 535 -23.88 22.24 12.19
CA GLU A 535 -25.11 22.75 11.54
C GLU A 535 -24.86 23.03 10.05
N ASN A 536 -23.75 23.68 9.72
CA ASN A 536 -23.41 23.98 8.33
C ASN A 536 -23.00 22.74 7.52
N ALA A 537 -22.30 21.78 8.12
CA ALA A 537 -22.04 20.49 7.48
C ALA A 537 -23.36 19.77 7.14
N TYR A 538 -24.34 19.79 8.05
CA TYR A 538 -25.65 19.17 7.81
C TYR A 538 -26.49 19.84 6.72
N LYS A 539 -26.30 21.14 6.44
CA LYS A 539 -26.94 21.78 5.28
C LYS A 539 -26.55 21.14 3.95
N ILE A 540 -25.35 20.56 3.89
CA ILE A 540 -24.79 19.94 2.69
C ILE A 540 -25.02 18.42 2.71
N ILE A 541 -24.58 17.75 3.78
CA ILE A 541 -24.62 16.27 3.88
C ILE A 541 -26.06 15.77 4.09
N LYS A 542 -26.90 16.54 4.80
CA LYS A 542 -28.23 16.19 5.32
C LYS A 542 -28.19 15.17 6.47
N LYS A 543 -29.01 15.38 7.49
CA LYS A 543 -29.09 14.54 8.71
C LYS A 543 -29.36 13.05 8.41
N LYS A 544 -30.17 12.75 7.40
CA LYS A 544 -30.48 11.37 6.97
C LYS A 544 -29.31 10.58 6.38
N ASN A 545 -28.21 11.25 6.04
CA ASN A 545 -27.05 10.64 5.39
C ASN A 545 -25.84 10.52 6.32
N LEU A 546 -25.84 11.18 7.48
CA LEU A 546 -24.75 11.15 8.45
C LEU A 546 -25.33 11.26 9.87
N GLN A 547 -25.11 10.25 10.69
CA GLN A 547 -25.48 10.31 12.11
C GLN A 547 -24.24 10.73 12.93
N ILE A 548 -24.39 11.72 13.80
CA ILE A 548 -23.30 12.19 14.65
C ILE A 548 -23.63 11.85 16.10
N PHE A 549 -22.67 11.26 16.82
CA PHE A 549 -22.74 10.97 18.25
C PHE A 549 -21.71 11.82 18.97
N ILE A 550 -22.14 12.57 19.98
CA ILE A 550 -21.25 13.38 20.81
C ILE A 550 -21.38 12.91 22.25
N PHE A 551 -20.26 12.51 22.84
CA PHE A 551 -20.16 12.19 24.25
C PHE A 551 -19.43 13.33 24.96
N ASP A 552 -20.08 13.95 25.93
CA ASP A 552 -19.51 15.12 26.60
C ASP A 552 -19.95 15.19 28.08
N ASP A 553 -19.23 15.95 28.90
CA ASP A 553 -19.62 16.26 30.27
C ASP A 553 -20.36 17.60 30.39
N GLU A 554 -20.14 18.49 29.44
CA GLU A 554 -20.86 19.74 29.30
C GLU A 554 -22.27 19.55 28.74
N PHE A 555 -23.09 20.59 28.89
CA PHE A 555 -24.41 20.64 28.27
C PHE A 555 -24.31 21.05 26.79
N TYR A 556 -25.18 20.50 25.94
CA TYR A 556 -25.14 20.75 24.50
C TYR A 556 -25.35 22.24 24.14
N GLU A 557 -26.05 23.00 24.99
CA GLU A 557 -26.24 24.44 24.83
C GLU A 557 -24.90 25.19 24.84
N LYS A 558 -23.94 24.76 25.67
CA LYS A 558 -22.59 25.37 25.71
C LYS A 558 -21.85 25.19 24.38
N LEU A 559 -22.09 24.08 23.69
CA LEU A 559 -21.50 23.80 22.38
C LEU A 559 -22.30 24.43 21.22
N GLY A 560 -23.38 25.19 21.50
CA GLY A 560 -24.23 25.79 20.48
C GLY A 560 -24.98 24.74 19.64
N ILE A 561 -25.26 23.58 20.23
CA ILE A 561 -25.85 22.43 19.56
C ILE A 561 -27.35 22.38 19.82
N ILE A 562 -28.13 22.00 18.81
CA ILE A 562 -29.52 21.60 18.95
C ILE A 562 -29.59 20.11 18.55
N PRO A 563 -29.60 19.19 19.53
CA PRO A 563 -29.56 17.77 19.24
C PRO A 563 -30.92 17.27 18.74
N ASP A 564 -30.90 16.26 17.87
CA ASP A 564 -32.11 15.52 17.47
C ASP A 564 -32.52 14.52 18.56
N HIS A 565 -31.57 14.07 19.37
CA HIS A 565 -31.78 13.25 20.55
C HIS A 565 -30.77 13.60 21.64
N TYR A 566 -31.24 13.65 22.88
CA TYR A 566 -30.43 13.92 24.07
C TYR A 566 -30.64 12.81 25.11
N GLU A 567 -29.54 12.31 25.66
CA GLU A 567 -29.54 11.27 26.69
C GLU A 567 -28.58 11.65 27.82
N GLU A 568 -29.02 11.50 29.07
CA GLU A 568 -28.13 11.59 30.23
C GLU A 568 -27.73 10.18 30.69
N LEU A 569 -26.41 9.95 30.85
CA LEU A 569 -25.90 8.63 31.25
C LEU A 569 -26.12 8.30 32.71
N VAL A 570 -26.34 9.31 33.55
CA VAL A 570 -26.55 9.13 34.99
C VAL A 570 -27.91 9.68 35.35
N GLU A 571 -28.81 8.78 35.74
CA GLU A 571 -30.15 9.10 36.23
C GLU A 571 -30.42 8.36 37.55
N LYS A 572 -31.56 8.61 38.19
CA LYS A 572 -31.93 7.97 39.47
C LYS A 572 -31.85 6.44 39.44
N ASN A 573 -32.06 5.82 38.28
CA ASN A 573 -32.08 4.36 38.09
C ASN A 573 -30.96 3.85 37.15
N LYS A 574 -29.99 4.70 36.79
CA LYS A 574 -28.95 4.42 35.78
C LYS A 574 -27.62 5.02 36.24
N SER A 575 -26.65 4.17 36.56
CA SER A 575 -25.34 4.59 37.11
C SER A 575 -24.34 5.05 36.04
N GLY A 576 -24.59 4.78 34.75
CA GLY A 576 -23.70 5.10 33.66
C GLY A 576 -24.09 4.41 32.35
N PHE A 577 -23.15 4.31 31.42
CA PHE A 577 -23.35 3.63 30.13
C PHE A 577 -23.79 2.17 30.29
N ASN A 578 -23.09 1.38 31.11
CA ASN A 578 -23.53 0.04 31.48
C ASN A 578 -24.39 0.15 32.76
N PRO A 579 -25.71 0.06 32.68
CA PRO A 579 -26.60 0.21 33.83
C PRO A 579 -26.50 -0.96 34.82
N PHE A 580 -25.96 -2.10 34.39
CA PHE A 580 -25.77 -3.29 35.22
C PHE A 580 -24.46 -3.25 36.01
N PHE A 581 -23.63 -2.23 35.77
CA PHE A 581 -22.40 -2.02 36.50
C PHE A 581 -22.70 -1.16 37.74
N HIS A 582 -22.60 -1.80 38.91
CA HIS A 582 -22.71 -1.15 40.21
C HIS A 582 -21.32 -1.17 40.86
N GLN A 583 -20.81 0.01 41.22
CA GLN A 583 -19.58 0.15 42.01
C GLN A 583 -19.85 -0.03 43.49
#